data_AF-A0A7L2PQ18-F1
#
_entry.id   AF-A0A7L2PQ18-F1
#
_cell.length_a   1.000
_cell.length_b   1.000
_cell.length_c   1.000
_cell.angle_alpha   90.00
_cell.angle_beta   90.00
_cell.angle_gamma   90.00
#
_symmetry.space_group_name_H-M   'P 1'
#
loop_
_entity.id
_entity.type
_entity.pdbx_description
1 polymer ?
#
loop_
_entity_poly.entity_id
_entity_poly.type
_entity_poly.pdbx_seq_one_letter_code
_entity_poly.pdbx_strand_id
1 'polypeptide(L)'
;SGFNSIGHMDTMSRGRHQIGHYKEGEEFIQNVFHVLSQIFTGKEKSNLAICWLQYEISKVIQCLQVKKKKKLKAQGRKSKKLAKNFLKAPDNRNNLSLWKLYAYLEWLLGNTDDSRKVFDTALCTAGTGGLKSAQLCSLSLLYAQLEVELLESIEGAVMSRAVHILTKLTENGPYVPYSGQVLPVNVLKARKTYEHALQDYLSKTAVSDQDQVNDTDQLVNLVGCYALFQYLTVGIDAAVLIYTQASEKLEVSGSQKCENTGEDFGILNFPTALE
;
A
#
# COMPACT_ATOMS: atom_id res chain seq x y z
N SER A 1 15.83 23.85 -14.65
CA SER A 1 15.63 22.97 -15.82
C SER A 1 14.92 21.72 -15.32
N GLY A 2 13.73 21.30 -15.73
CA GLY A 2 12.65 21.86 -16.54
C GLY A 2 11.39 21.10 -16.10
N PHE A 3 10.27 21.79 -15.94
CA PHE A 3 9.00 21.22 -15.45
C PHE A 3 7.96 21.43 -16.56
N ASN A 4 7.57 20.38 -17.27
CA ASN A 4 6.46 20.37 -18.23
C ASN A 4 5.50 19.26 -17.76
N SER A 5 4.29 19.48 -17.26
CA SER A 5 3.07 20.11 -17.83
C SER A 5 2.37 19.24 -18.90
N ILE A 6 1.55 18.28 -18.45
CA ILE A 6 0.38 17.77 -19.20
C ILE A 6 -0.77 17.64 -18.20
N GLY A 7 -1.91 18.28 -18.50
CA GLY A 7 -3.15 18.20 -17.73
C GLY A 7 -3.69 19.53 -17.21
N HIS A 8 -3.78 20.57 -18.06
CA HIS A 8 -4.51 21.79 -17.75
C HIS A 8 -6.00 21.56 -18.03
N MET A 9 -6.81 21.40 -16.98
CA MET A 9 -8.23 21.77 -17.02
C MET A 9 -8.37 23.08 -16.27
N ASP A 10 -8.53 24.16 -17.02
CA ASP A 10 -8.94 25.45 -16.50
C ASP A 10 -10.46 25.44 -16.35
N THR A 11 -10.97 25.35 -15.13
CA THR A 11 -12.31 25.89 -14.81
C THR A 11 -12.40 26.28 -13.34
N MET A 12 -12.63 27.58 -13.17
CA MET A 12 -13.18 28.26 -12.00
C MET A 12 -12.27 28.38 -10.77
N SER A 13 -11.51 29.47 -10.77
CA SER A 13 -11.18 30.23 -9.56
C SER A 13 -12.46 30.67 -8.84
N ARG A 14 -13.06 29.77 -8.04
CA ARG A 14 -13.91 30.18 -6.92
C ARG A 14 -12.99 30.35 -5.72
N GLY A 15 -12.78 31.60 -5.30
CA GLY A 15 -12.25 31.90 -3.99
C GLY A 15 -13.07 31.14 -2.95
N ARG A 16 -12.51 30.04 -2.42
CA ARG A 16 -13.08 29.39 -1.25
C ARG A 16 -12.88 30.38 -0.11
N HIS A 17 -13.95 31.12 0.20
CA HIS A 17 -14.14 31.64 1.54
C HIS A 17 -13.84 30.47 2.50
N GLN A 18 -12.79 30.65 3.31
CA GLN A 18 -12.41 29.70 4.33
C GLN A 18 -13.55 29.66 5.34
N ILE A 19 -14.42 28.66 5.21
CA ILE A 19 -15.47 28.37 6.19
C ILE A 19 -14.76 28.09 7.51
N GLY A 20 -14.96 28.97 8.49
CA GLY A 20 -14.27 29.03 9.77
C GLY A 20 -14.71 27.94 10.76
N HIS A 21 -14.62 26.67 10.37
CA HIS A 21 -14.96 25.51 11.23
C HIS A 21 -13.91 24.38 11.23
N TYR A 22 -12.67 24.65 10.79
CA TYR A 22 -11.63 23.61 10.73
C TYR A 22 -11.26 23.06 12.11
N LYS A 23 -11.39 23.85 13.17
CA LYS A 23 -10.99 23.46 14.52
C LYS A 23 -12.04 22.56 15.18
N GLU A 24 -13.31 22.93 15.08
CA GLU A 24 -14.44 22.18 15.61
C GLU A 24 -14.57 20.82 14.92
N GLY A 25 -14.36 20.77 13.60
CA GLY A 25 -14.33 19.52 12.85
C GLY A 25 -13.18 18.60 13.26
N GLU A 26 -11.99 19.15 13.50
CA GLU A 26 -10.84 18.38 13.99
C GLU A 26 -11.08 17.85 15.41
N GLU A 27 -11.66 18.66 16.31
CA GLU A 27 -12.03 18.25 17.66
C GLU A 27 -13.09 17.14 17.62
N PHE A 28 -14.10 17.27 16.76
CA PHE A 28 -15.11 16.23 16.55
C PHE A 28 -14.48 14.91 16.11
N ILE A 29 -13.64 14.91 15.07
CA ILE A 29 -12.98 13.70 14.57
C ILE A 29 -12.12 13.07 15.67
N GLN A 30 -11.38 13.88 16.44
CA GLN A 30 -10.59 13.37 17.57
C GLN A 30 -11.48 12.75 18.65
N ASN A 31 -12.58 13.39 19.01
CA ASN A 31 -13.51 12.86 20.00
C ASN A 31 -14.12 11.52 19.54
N VAL A 32 -14.50 11.41 18.27
CA VAL A 32 -14.99 10.14 17.69
C VAL A 32 -13.95 9.04 17.85
N PHE A 33 -12.70 9.29 17.47
CA PHE A 33 -11.63 8.31 17.63
C PHE A 33 -11.41 7.91 19.09
N HIS A 34 -11.44 8.86 20.04
CA HIS A 34 -11.29 8.56 21.46
C HIS A 34 -12.43 7.69 21.98
N VAL A 35 -13.68 8.05 21.68
CA VAL A 35 -14.87 7.28 22.09
C VAL A 35 -14.83 5.87 21.51
N LEU A 36 -14.62 5.73 20.19
CA LEU A 36 -14.55 4.43 19.55
C LEU A 36 -13.40 3.56 20.08
N SER A 37 -12.29 4.16 20.49
CA SER A 37 -11.14 3.41 21.05
C SER A 37 -11.42 2.76 22.41
N GLN A 38 -12.43 3.26 23.14
CA GLN A 38 -12.90 2.72 24.40
C GLN A 38 -13.93 1.61 24.20
N ILE A 39 -14.64 1.62 23.06
CA ILE A 39 -15.69 0.67 22.74
C ILE A 39 -15.11 -0.55 22.00
N PHE A 40 -14.25 -0.32 21.01
CA PHE A 40 -13.69 -1.39 20.19
C PHE A 40 -12.60 -2.18 20.92
N THR A 41 -12.55 -3.48 20.63
CA THR A 41 -11.57 -4.42 21.16
C THR A 41 -10.96 -5.26 20.05
N GLY A 42 -9.82 -5.90 20.31
CA GLY A 42 -9.14 -6.79 19.35
C GLY A 42 -8.93 -6.16 17.97
N LYS A 43 -9.36 -6.87 16.92
CA LYS A 43 -9.15 -6.49 15.51
C LYS A 43 -9.79 -5.15 15.15
N GLU A 44 -10.98 -4.84 15.68
CA GLU A 44 -11.67 -3.58 15.42
C GLU A 44 -10.88 -2.39 15.97
N LYS A 45 -10.30 -2.56 17.15
CA LYS A 45 -9.43 -1.54 17.76
C LYS A 45 -8.16 -1.31 16.95
N SER A 46 -7.55 -2.39 16.43
CA SER A 46 -6.40 -2.28 15.52
C SER A 46 -6.77 -1.57 14.22
N ASN A 47 -7.94 -1.88 13.64
CA ASN A 47 -8.43 -1.20 12.44
C ASN A 47 -8.68 0.29 12.69
N LEU A 48 -9.26 0.64 13.84
CA LEU A 48 -9.43 2.04 14.25
C LEU A 48 -8.09 2.77 14.38
N ALA A 49 -7.08 2.12 14.95
CA ALA A 49 -5.73 2.67 15.07
C ALA A 49 -5.09 2.92 13.68
N ILE A 50 -5.31 2.01 12.72
CA ILE A 50 -4.89 2.16 11.32
C ILE A 50 -5.56 3.40 10.71
N CYS A 51 -6.89 3.50 10.79
CA CYS A 51 -7.65 4.65 10.27
C CYS A 51 -7.21 5.97 10.88
N TRP A 52 -6.97 6.00 12.20
CA TRP A 52 -6.50 7.19 12.89
C TRP A 52 -5.10 7.58 12.42
N LEU A 53 -4.17 6.63 12.30
CA LEU A 53 -2.83 6.93 11.83
C LEU A 53 -2.82 7.41 10.36
N GLN A 54 -3.66 6.83 9.50
CA GLN A 54 -3.85 7.32 8.13
C GLN A 54 -4.37 8.77 8.09
N TYR A 55 -5.32 9.10 8.97
CA TYR A 55 -5.80 10.47 9.13
C TYR A 55 -4.71 11.44 9.60
N GLU A 56 -3.86 11.02 10.53
CA GLU A 56 -2.72 11.85 10.96
C GLU A 56 -1.67 12.03 9.85
N ILE A 57 -1.44 11.01 9.02
CA ILE A 57 -0.55 11.06 7.85
C ILE A 57 -1.11 12.02 6.78
N SER A 58 -2.41 11.99 6.51
CA SER A 58 -3.01 12.90 5.51
C SER A 58 -2.81 14.37 5.90
N LYS A 59 -2.86 14.70 7.19
CA LYS A 59 -2.52 16.03 7.72
C LYS A 59 -1.04 16.38 7.54
N VAL A 60 -0.11 15.42 7.67
CA VAL A 60 1.31 15.62 7.38
C VAL A 60 1.52 15.94 5.90
N ILE A 61 0.90 15.16 5.00
CA ILE A 61 0.94 15.38 3.54
C ILE A 61 0.41 16.78 3.19
N GLN A 62 -0.73 17.18 3.77
CA GLN A 62 -1.26 18.53 3.57
C GLN A 62 -0.27 19.62 4.04
N CYS A 63 0.42 19.41 5.18
CA CYS A 63 1.42 20.35 5.66
C CYS A 63 2.65 20.46 4.74
N LEU A 64 3.05 19.35 4.11
CA LEU A 64 4.11 19.30 3.10
C LEU A 64 3.70 20.08 1.84
N GLN A 65 2.49 19.85 1.32
CA GLN A 65 1.97 20.53 0.12
C GLN A 65 1.89 22.05 0.29
N VAL A 66 1.41 22.51 1.45
CA VAL A 66 1.30 23.96 1.77
C VAL A 66 2.66 24.55 2.21
N LYS A 67 3.74 23.73 2.25
CA LYS A 67 5.11 24.13 2.63
C LYS A 67 5.23 24.83 4.00
N LYS A 68 4.31 24.53 4.93
CA LYS A 68 4.26 25.15 6.28
C LYS A 68 5.19 24.45 7.26
N LYS A 69 6.49 24.77 7.22
CA LYS A 69 7.54 24.11 8.05
C LYS A 69 7.22 24.01 9.55
N LYS A 70 6.71 25.08 10.19
CA LYS A 70 6.36 25.06 11.63
C LYS A 70 5.20 24.10 11.93
N LYS A 71 4.15 24.14 11.11
CA LYS A 71 2.97 23.25 11.25
C LYS A 71 3.36 21.80 11.00
N LEU A 72 4.21 21.54 9.99
CA LEU A 72 4.75 20.22 9.70
C LEU A 72 5.51 19.64 10.90
N LYS A 73 6.39 20.42 11.53
CA LYS A 73 7.13 19.95 12.72
C LYS A 73 6.19 19.59 13.88
N ALA A 74 5.20 20.43 14.16
CA ALA A 74 4.24 20.17 15.24
C ALA A 74 3.37 18.93 14.93
N GLN A 75 2.82 18.87 13.73
CA GLN A 75 1.99 17.76 13.26
C GLN A 75 2.79 16.44 13.23
N GLY A 76 4.01 16.44 12.68
CA GLY A 76 4.88 15.27 12.65
C GLY A 76 5.22 14.73 14.04
N ARG A 77 5.47 15.60 15.03
CA ARG A 77 5.68 15.18 16.43
C ARG A 77 4.42 14.51 17.00
N LYS A 78 3.24 15.08 16.76
CA LYS A 78 1.96 14.52 17.19
C LYS A 78 1.71 13.14 16.58
N SER A 79 1.83 13.04 15.25
CA SER A 79 1.62 11.79 14.50
C SER A 79 2.62 10.70 14.92
N LYS A 80 3.91 11.04 15.10
CA LYS A 80 4.93 10.08 15.58
C LYS A 80 4.62 9.57 16.98
N LYS A 81 4.20 10.45 17.89
CA LYS A 81 3.80 10.03 19.25
C LYS A 81 2.61 9.08 19.20
N LEU A 82 1.61 9.38 18.37
CA LEU A 82 0.44 8.53 18.20
C LEU A 82 0.80 7.15 17.63
N ALA A 83 1.58 7.10 16.55
CA ALA A 83 2.03 5.85 15.93
C ALA A 83 2.76 4.94 16.92
N LYS A 84 3.70 5.51 17.68
CA LYS A 84 4.44 4.77 18.73
C LYS A 84 3.52 4.25 19.82
N ASN A 85 2.51 5.02 20.22
CA ASN A 85 1.54 4.58 21.22
C ASN A 85 0.72 3.39 20.69
N PHE A 86 0.28 3.44 19.43
CA PHE A 86 -0.43 2.32 18.82
C PHE A 86 0.42 1.06 18.71
N LEU A 87 1.68 1.15 18.27
CA LEU A 87 2.57 -0.01 18.17
C LEU A 87 2.93 -0.64 19.53
N LYS A 88 2.93 0.15 20.61
CA LYS A 88 3.18 -0.35 21.97
C LYS A 88 2.01 -1.15 22.54
N ALA A 89 0.79 -0.92 22.04
CA ALA A 89 -0.38 -1.65 22.49
C ALA A 89 -0.22 -3.16 22.21
N PRO A 90 -0.58 -4.05 23.15
CA PRO A 90 -0.34 -5.48 23.03
C PRO A 90 -0.93 -6.07 21.74
N ASP A 91 -2.14 -5.63 21.37
CA ASP A 91 -2.88 -6.10 20.18
C ASP A 91 -2.22 -5.70 18.85
N ASN A 92 -1.28 -4.74 18.87
CA ASN A 92 -0.73 -4.11 17.68
C ASN A 92 0.75 -4.38 17.45
N ARG A 93 1.44 -5.07 18.37
CA ARG A 93 2.91 -5.25 18.32
C ARG A 93 3.39 -5.90 17.01
N ASN A 94 2.58 -6.80 16.46
CA ASN A 94 2.87 -7.53 15.22
C ASN A 94 1.98 -7.08 14.05
N ASN A 95 1.27 -5.96 14.18
CA ASN A 95 0.36 -5.48 13.13
C ASN A 95 1.17 -4.79 12.02
N LEU A 96 1.43 -5.51 10.93
CA LEU A 96 2.28 -5.05 9.82
C LEU A 96 1.74 -3.78 9.14
N SER A 97 0.42 -3.59 9.09
CA SER A 97 -0.18 -2.38 8.54
C SER A 97 0.17 -1.13 9.35
N LEU A 98 0.19 -1.23 10.69
CA LEU A 98 0.63 -0.12 11.55
C LEU A 98 2.12 0.15 11.43
N TRP A 99 2.95 -0.90 11.34
CA TRP A 99 4.38 -0.76 11.06
C TRP A 99 4.64 -0.05 9.73
N LYS A 100 3.94 -0.47 8.67
CA LYS A 100 3.99 0.15 7.33
C LYS A 100 3.68 1.64 7.38
N LEU A 101 2.58 2.01 8.05
CA LEU A 101 2.17 3.42 8.19
C LEU A 101 3.16 4.24 9.02
N TYR A 102 3.72 3.68 10.09
CA TYR A 102 4.71 4.38 10.89
C TYR A 102 6.02 4.61 10.12
N ALA A 103 6.50 3.61 9.38
CA ALA A 103 7.68 3.75 8.52
C ALA A 103 7.45 4.81 7.44
N TYR A 104 6.28 4.80 6.80
CA TYR A 104 5.90 5.83 5.81
C TYR A 104 5.81 7.24 6.41
N LEU A 105 5.30 7.36 7.64
CA LEU A 105 5.30 8.63 8.36
C LEU A 105 6.72 9.16 8.59
N GLU A 106 7.67 8.31 8.98
CA GLU A 106 9.07 8.72 9.13
C GLU A 106 9.66 9.18 7.80
N TRP A 107 9.33 8.50 6.70
CA TRP A 107 9.74 8.88 5.36
C TRP A 107 9.24 10.28 4.97
N LEU A 108 7.94 10.52 5.12
CA LEU A 108 7.31 11.81 4.80
C LEU A 108 7.91 12.97 5.60
N LEU A 109 8.40 12.70 6.80
CA LEU A 109 9.06 13.70 7.65
C LEU A 109 10.53 13.93 7.30
N GLY A 110 11.06 13.22 6.30
CA GLY A 110 12.46 13.27 5.86
C GLY A 110 13.42 12.47 6.76
N ASN A 111 12.91 11.61 7.64
CA ASN A 111 13.74 10.79 8.52
C ASN A 111 14.01 9.43 7.85
N THR A 112 14.67 9.44 6.69
CA THR A 112 14.89 8.27 5.85
C THR A 112 15.53 7.09 6.59
N ASP A 113 16.58 7.33 7.39
CA ASP A 113 17.26 6.25 8.12
C ASP A 113 16.40 5.65 9.23
N ASP A 114 15.56 6.46 9.87
CA ASP A 114 14.60 5.95 10.86
C ASP A 114 13.49 5.16 10.18
N SER A 115 13.01 5.62 9.02
CA SER A 115 12.05 4.88 8.19
C SER A 115 12.58 3.49 7.80
N ARG A 116 13.83 3.42 7.29
CA ARG A 116 14.52 2.16 6.97
C ARG A 116 14.58 1.21 8.16
N LYS A 117 14.99 1.70 9.34
CA LYS A 117 15.04 0.89 10.57
C LYS A 117 13.66 0.32 10.94
N VAL A 118 12.60 1.12 10.79
CA VAL A 118 11.23 0.69 11.10
C VAL A 118 10.78 -0.39 10.10
N PHE A 119 11.04 -0.20 8.80
CA PHE A 119 10.75 -1.23 7.79
C PHE A 119 11.54 -2.51 8.03
N ASP A 120 12.85 -2.41 8.24
CA ASP A 120 13.72 -3.57 8.48
C ASP A 120 13.29 -4.32 9.74
N THR A 121 12.95 -3.61 10.82
CA THR A 121 12.41 -4.22 12.05
C THR A 121 11.11 -4.97 11.76
N ALA A 122 10.17 -4.33 11.06
CA ALA A 122 8.90 -4.94 10.72
C ALA A 122 9.09 -6.22 9.90
N LEU A 123 9.93 -6.18 8.85
CA LEU A 123 10.24 -7.33 8.00
C LEU A 123 10.94 -8.46 8.77
N CYS A 124 11.88 -8.15 9.66
CA CYS A 124 12.53 -9.15 10.53
C CYS A 124 11.52 -9.87 11.45
N THR A 125 10.51 -9.14 11.95
CA THR A 125 9.52 -9.68 12.90
C THR A 125 8.32 -10.36 12.25
N ALA A 126 8.06 -10.09 10.96
CA ALA A 126 6.87 -10.52 10.25
C ALA A 126 6.80 -12.04 9.94
N GLY A 127 7.89 -12.78 10.19
CA GLY A 127 7.97 -14.22 9.97
C GLY A 127 8.15 -14.62 8.50
N THR A 128 8.02 -15.91 8.21
CA THR A 128 8.30 -16.52 6.91
C THR A 128 7.01 -16.76 6.11
N GLY A 129 6.51 -15.72 5.45
CA GLY A 129 5.33 -15.82 4.57
C GLY A 129 5.62 -15.51 3.09
N GLY A 130 6.71 -14.79 2.81
CA GLY A 130 7.14 -14.39 1.47
C GLY A 130 6.00 -13.86 0.60
N LEU A 131 5.95 -14.31 -0.65
CA LEU A 131 4.94 -13.91 -1.65
C LEU A 131 3.50 -14.36 -1.34
N LYS A 132 3.32 -15.27 -0.38
CA LYS A 132 1.98 -15.77 -0.01
C LYS A 132 1.27 -14.85 0.99
N SER A 133 1.98 -13.90 1.60
CA SER A 133 1.41 -12.96 2.55
C SER A 133 1.20 -11.60 1.89
N ALA A 134 -0.06 -11.23 1.67
CA ALA A 134 -0.44 -9.93 1.12
C ALA A 134 0.16 -8.76 1.93
N GLN A 135 0.21 -8.88 3.25
CA GLN A 135 0.78 -7.86 4.14
C GLN A 135 2.30 -7.73 3.97
N LEU A 136 3.03 -8.85 3.81
CA LEU A 136 4.47 -8.83 3.54
C LEU A 136 4.78 -8.23 2.17
N CYS A 137 4.02 -8.61 1.14
CA CYS A 137 4.13 -8.01 -0.19
C CYS A 137 3.86 -6.50 -0.12
N SER A 138 2.79 -6.08 0.56
CA SER A 138 2.43 -4.66 0.69
C SER A 138 3.49 -3.84 1.43
N LEU A 139 4.07 -4.39 2.50
CA LEU A 139 5.15 -3.76 3.26
C LEU A 139 6.44 -3.63 2.41
N SER A 140 6.81 -4.71 1.73
CA SER A 140 8.01 -4.78 0.89
C SER A 140 7.90 -3.89 -0.34
N LEU A 141 6.72 -3.86 -0.97
CA LEU A 141 6.42 -3.00 -2.11
C LEU A 141 6.59 -1.53 -1.76
N LEU A 142 5.96 -1.08 -0.66
CA LEU A 142 6.09 0.32 -0.23
C LEU A 142 7.55 0.66 0.07
N TYR A 143 8.26 -0.20 0.81
CA TYR A 143 9.66 0.06 1.14
C TYR A 143 10.53 0.16 -0.12
N ALA A 144 10.37 -0.76 -1.07
CA ALA A 144 11.09 -0.73 -2.33
C ALA A 144 10.76 0.51 -3.16
N GLN A 145 9.48 0.91 -3.25
CA GLN A 145 9.06 2.13 -3.96
C GLN A 145 9.73 3.38 -3.39
N LEU A 146 9.76 3.51 -2.06
CA LEU A 146 10.41 4.63 -1.40
C LEU A 146 11.92 4.64 -1.66
N GLU A 147 12.60 3.49 -1.60
CA GLU A 147 14.03 3.42 -1.95
C GLU A 147 14.30 3.79 -3.42
N VAL A 148 13.36 3.50 -4.34
CA VAL A 148 13.46 3.91 -5.75
C VAL A 148 13.36 5.43 -5.89
N GLU A 149 12.53 6.12 -5.09
CA GLU A 149 12.46 7.59 -5.09
C GLU A 149 13.79 8.27 -4.73
N LEU A 150 14.71 7.55 -4.07
CA LEU A 150 16.03 8.05 -3.72
C LEU A 150 17.11 7.72 -4.76
N LEU A 151 16.80 6.90 -5.77
CA LEU A 151 17.77 6.57 -6.81
C LEU A 151 17.98 7.78 -7.71
N GLU A 152 19.25 8.19 -7.84
CA GLU A 152 19.65 9.27 -8.76
C GLU A 152 19.63 8.78 -10.23
N SER A 153 19.88 7.49 -10.44
CA SER A 153 19.88 6.83 -11.75
C SER A 153 19.40 5.39 -11.62
N ILE A 154 18.84 4.87 -12.70
CA ILE A 154 18.47 3.45 -12.84
C ILE A 154 19.71 2.60 -13.16
N GLU A 155 20.79 3.22 -13.66
CA GLU A 155 22.06 2.53 -13.87
C GLU A 155 22.61 2.02 -12.54
N GLY A 156 22.79 0.69 -12.43
CA GLY A 156 23.20 0.04 -11.18
C GLY A 156 22.07 -0.25 -10.20
N ALA A 157 20.81 0.03 -10.54
CA ALA A 157 19.65 -0.26 -9.68
C ALA A 157 19.52 -1.73 -9.28
N VAL A 158 20.10 -2.65 -10.06
CA VAL A 158 20.19 -4.09 -9.74
C VAL A 158 20.82 -4.36 -8.38
N MET A 159 21.78 -3.52 -7.97
CA MET A 159 22.47 -3.64 -6.69
C MET A 159 21.77 -2.87 -5.56
N SER A 160 20.68 -2.16 -5.84
CA SER A 160 20.02 -1.25 -4.89
C SER A 160 19.34 -1.99 -3.73
N ARG A 161 19.06 -1.21 -2.67
CA ARG A 161 18.24 -1.68 -1.54
C ARG A 161 16.84 -2.13 -2.00
N ALA A 162 16.24 -1.46 -2.99
CA ALA A 162 14.94 -1.84 -3.53
C ALA A 162 14.95 -3.26 -4.10
N VAL A 163 15.95 -3.59 -4.93
CA VAL A 163 16.09 -4.95 -5.48
C VAL A 163 16.40 -5.96 -4.39
N HIS A 164 17.19 -5.59 -3.37
CA HIS A 164 17.42 -6.46 -2.20
C HIS A 164 16.12 -6.83 -1.49
N ILE A 165 15.28 -5.84 -1.15
CA ILE A 165 14.00 -6.05 -0.47
C ILE A 165 13.12 -7.01 -1.28
N LEU A 166 12.94 -6.73 -2.58
CA LEU A 166 12.12 -7.54 -3.47
C LEU A 166 12.71 -8.94 -3.72
N THR A 167 14.03 -9.08 -3.70
CA THR A 167 14.72 -10.38 -3.79
C THR A 167 14.47 -11.19 -2.52
N LYS A 168 14.69 -10.61 -1.34
CA LYS A 168 14.50 -11.28 -0.04
C LYS A 168 13.08 -11.74 0.18
N LEU A 169 12.08 -11.00 -0.31
CA LEU A 169 10.68 -11.41 -0.24
C LEU A 169 10.43 -12.79 -0.88
N THR A 170 11.21 -13.18 -1.90
CA THR A 170 11.05 -14.47 -2.60
C THR A 170 11.75 -15.64 -1.92
N GLU A 171 12.69 -15.39 -1.02
CA GLU A 171 13.53 -16.44 -0.44
C GLU A 171 12.79 -17.28 0.64
N ASN A 172 11.59 -16.88 1.06
CA ASN A 172 10.78 -17.49 2.13
C ASN A 172 11.54 -17.72 3.46
N GLY A 173 12.69 -17.06 3.64
CA GLY A 173 13.51 -17.10 4.84
C GLY A 173 13.37 -15.84 5.70
N PRO A 174 14.10 -15.76 6.82
CA PRO A 174 14.14 -14.55 7.63
C PRO A 174 14.71 -13.38 6.82
N TYR A 175 14.08 -12.21 6.95
CA TYR A 175 14.60 -11.00 6.32
C TYR A 175 15.94 -10.61 6.95
N VAL A 176 16.89 -10.24 6.10
CA VAL A 176 18.19 -9.69 6.50
C VAL A 176 18.30 -8.28 5.92
N PRO A 177 18.58 -7.25 6.73
CA PRO A 177 18.74 -5.89 6.23
C PRO A 177 19.81 -5.78 5.14
N TYR A 178 19.62 -4.83 4.24
CA TYR A 178 20.51 -4.62 3.09
C TYR A 178 21.93 -4.25 3.53
N SER A 179 22.92 -4.98 3.02
CA SER A 179 24.34 -4.85 3.34
C SER A 179 25.18 -4.19 2.24
N GLY A 180 24.56 -3.67 1.17
CA GLY A 180 25.27 -3.03 0.06
C GLY A 180 25.45 -3.89 -1.19
N GLN A 181 25.02 -5.16 -1.18
CA GLN A 181 25.16 -6.05 -2.33
C GLN A 181 23.93 -6.95 -2.53
N VAL A 182 23.63 -7.24 -3.81
CA VAL A 182 22.63 -8.23 -4.21
C VAL A 182 23.32 -9.21 -5.18
N LEU A 183 23.31 -10.50 -4.86
CA LEU A 183 23.93 -11.51 -5.72
C LEU A 183 23.11 -11.71 -7.00
N PRO A 184 23.71 -11.68 -8.20
CA PRO A 184 22.99 -11.89 -9.45
C PRO A 184 22.21 -13.21 -9.49
N VAL A 185 22.76 -14.28 -8.90
CA VAL A 185 22.09 -15.58 -8.80
C VAL A 185 20.79 -15.50 -8.01
N ASN A 186 20.74 -14.69 -6.95
CA ASN A 186 19.52 -14.50 -6.16
C ASN A 186 18.48 -13.70 -6.94
N VAL A 187 18.90 -12.72 -7.75
CA VAL A 187 18.01 -11.98 -8.67
C VAL A 187 17.39 -12.94 -9.70
N LEU A 188 18.18 -13.82 -10.32
CA LEU A 188 17.67 -14.82 -11.26
C LEU A 188 16.67 -15.78 -10.61
N LYS A 189 16.97 -16.23 -9.38
CA LYS A 189 16.07 -17.09 -8.61
C LYS A 189 14.77 -16.38 -8.25
N ALA A 190 14.86 -15.15 -7.74
CA ALA A 190 13.71 -14.33 -7.39
C ALA A 190 12.78 -14.13 -8.59
N ARG A 191 13.33 -13.85 -9.78
CA ARG A 191 12.56 -13.73 -11.02
C ARG A 191 11.70 -14.96 -11.28
N LYS A 192 12.29 -16.16 -11.24
CA LYS A 192 11.55 -17.41 -11.44
C LYS A 192 10.49 -17.61 -10.36
N THR A 193 10.81 -17.29 -9.11
CA THR A 193 9.85 -17.42 -8.00
C THR A 193 8.65 -16.49 -8.15
N TYR A 194 8.85 -15.24 -8.58
CA TYR A 194 7.76 -14.32 -8.90
C TYR A 194 6.92 -14.81 -10.08
N GLU A 195 7.55 -15.25 -11.16
CA GLU A 195 6.89 -15.78 -12.34
C GLU A 195 5.97 -16.96 -11.97
N HIS A 196 6.49 -17.94 -11.23
CA HIS A 196 5.69 -19.05 -10.72
C HIS A 196 4.55 -18.59 -9.82
N ALA A 197 4.81 -17.67 -8.88
CA ALA A 197 3.77 -17.16 -7.98
C ALA A 197 2.63 -16.46 -8.74
N LEU A 198 2.95 -15.70 -9.78
CA LEU A 198 1.94 -15.05 -10.63
C LEU A 198 1.16 -16.09 -11.42
N GLN A 199 1.82 -17.06 -12.05
CA GLN A 199 1.14 -18.13 -12.80
C GLN A 199 0.24 -18.98 -11.91
N ASP A 200 0.74 -19.38 -10.73
CA ASP A 200 -0.03 -20.15 -9.74
C ASP A 200 -1.29 -19.38 -9.34
N TYR A 201 -1.18 -18.07 -9.11
CA TYR A 201 -2.31 -17.23 -8.77
C TYR A 201 -3.31 -17.14 -9.94
N LEU A 202 -2.84 -16.85 -11.15
CA LEU A 202 -3.69 -16.73 -12.35
C LEU A 202 -4.33 -18.04 -12.79
N SER A 203 -3.75 -19.20 -12.41
CA SER A 203 -4.32 -20.52 -12.70
C SER A 203 -5.40 -20.97 -11.71
N LYS A 204 -5.53 -20.31 -10.55
CA LYS A 204 -6.58 -20.64 -9.59
C LYS A 204 -7.92 -20.18 -10.14
N THR A 205 -8.81 -21.12 -10.44
CA THR A 205 -10.20 -20.83 -10.77
C THR A 205 -10.87 -20.21 -9.53
N ALA A 206 -11.56 -19.07 -9.70
CA ALA A 206 -12.24 -18.38 -8.62
C ALA A 206 -13.35 -19.27 -8.03
N VAL A 207 -13.06 -19.95 -6.92
CA VAL A 207 -14.05 -20.72 -6.17
C VAL A 207 -14.40 -19.95 -4.90
N SER A 208 -15.67 -19.53 -4.82
CA SER A 208 -16.37 -18.86 -3.70
C SER A 208 -16.15 -17.34 -3.53
N ASP A 209 -17.27 -16.62 -3.37
CA ASP A 209 -17.35 -15.15 -3.25
C ASP A 209 -16.84 -14.58 -1.90
N GLN A 210 -16.61 -15.41 -0.87
CA GLN A 210 -16.25 -14.92 0.48
C GLN A 210 -14.75 -14.60 0.67
N ASP A 211 -13.84 -15.15 -0.14
CA ASP A 211 -12.38 -14.93 -0.02
C ASP A 211 -11.81 -13.90 -1.02
N GLN A 212 -12.66 -13.33 -1.90
CA GLN A 212 -12.22 -12.50 -3.04
C GLN A 212 -11.46 -11.22 -2.66
N VAL A 213 -11.79 -10.58 -1.53
CA VAL A 213 -11.15 -9.30 -1.15
C VAL A 213 -9.69 -9.51 -0.75
N ASN A 214 -9.41 -10.54 0.05
CA ASN A 214 -8.05 -10.85 0.50
C ASN A 214 -7.19 -11.40 -0.66
N ASP A 215 -7.83 -12.13 -1.58
CA ASP A 215 -7.20 -12.64 -2.79
C ASP A 215 -6.81 -11.47 -3.72
N THR A 216 -7.72 -10.52 -3.97
CA THR A 216 -7.45 -9.32 -4.79
C THR A 216 -6.30 -8.49 -4.25
N ASP A 217 -6.29 -8.21 -2.93
CA ASP A 217 -5.18 -7.49 -2.29
C ASP A 217 -3.86 -8.25 -2.44
N GLN A 218 -3.89 -9.59 -2.34
CA GLN A 218 -2.70 -10.41 -2.56
C GLN A 218 -2.18 -10.28 -3.99
N LEU A 219 -3.05 -10.37 -5.00
CA LEU A 219 -2.68 -10.21 -6.41
C LEU A 219 -2.06 -8.84 -6.68
N VAL A 220 -2.72 -7.76 -6.24
CA VAL A 220 -2.27 -6.38 -6.46
C VAL A 220 -0.87 -6.17 -5.87
N ASN A 221 -0.66 -6.62 -4.63
CA ASN A 221 0.64 -6.47 -3.99
C ASN A 221 1.72 -7.37 -4.63
N LEU A 222 1.38 -8.58 -5.07
CA LEU A 222 2.28 -9.48 -5.80
C LEU A 222 2.70 -8.89 -7.14
N VAL A 223 1.74 -8.46 -7.95
CA VAL A 223 1.96 -7.82 -9.26
C VAL A 223 2.80 -6.56 -9.09
N GLY A 224 2.48 -5.73 -8.09
CA GLY A 224 3.27 -4.53 -7.78
C GLY A 224 4.72 -4.85 -7.42
N CYS A 225 4.97 -5.85 -6.56
CA CYS A 225 6.32 -6.30 -6.24
C CYS A 225 7.06 -6.80 -7.48
N TYR A 226 6.39 -7.63 -8.29
CA TYR A 226 7.02 -8.26 -9.44
C TYR A 226 7.32 -7.25 -10.56
N ALA A 227 6.36 -6.38 -10.88
CA ALA A 227 6.54 -5.34 -11.89
C ALA A 227 7.66 -4.37 -11.49
N LEU A 228 7.73 -3.95 -10.22
CA LEU A 228 8.82 -3.11 -9.74
C LEU A 228 10.17 -3.84 -9.81
N PHE A 229 10.20 -5.12 -9.47
CA PHE A 229 11.40 -5.94 -9.58
C PHE A 229 11.88 -6.08 -11.04
N GLN A 230 10.96 -6.29 -11.99
CA GLN A 230 11.29 -6.35 -13.42
C GLN A 230 11.74 -4.99 -13.95
N TYR A 231 11.11 -3.90 -13.52
CA TYR A 231 11.52 -2.54 -13.87
C TYR A 231 12.98 -2.27 -13.49
N LEU A 232 13.37 -2.64 -12.26
CA LEU A 232 14.71 -2.37 -11.74
C LEU A 232 15.79 -3.33 -12.26
N THR A 233 15.42 -4.50 -12.76
CA THR A 233 16.38 -5.55 -13.15
C THR A 233 16.45 -5.83 -14.65
N VAL A 234 15.45 -5.41 -15.41
CA VAL A 234 15.35 -5.63 -16.86
C VAL A 234 14.99 -4.32 -17.58
N GLY A 235 13.97 -3.61 -17.10
CA GLY A 235 13.53 -2.34 -17.65
C GLY A 235 12.02 -2.18 -17.71
N ILE A 236 11.58 -1.04 -18.25
CA ILE A 236 10.16 -0.65 -18.26
C ILE A 236 9.27 -1.61 -19.04
N ASP A 237 9.71 -2.10 -20.20
CA ASP A 237 8.91 -3.00 -21.03
C ASP A 237 8.57 -4.30 -20.30
N ALA A 238 9.53 -4.84 -19.54
CA ALA A 238 9.31 -6.03 -18.73
C ALA A 238 8.28 -5.79 -17.62
N ALA A 239 8.27 -4.61 -17.00
CA ALA A 239 7.27 -4.27 -15.99
C ALA A 239 5.87 -4.09 -16.58
N VAL A 240 5.77 -3.44 -17.76
CA VAL A 240 4.50 -3.28 -18.49
C VAL A 240 3.89 -4.63 -18.83
N LEU A 241 4.70 -5.59 -19.31
CA LEU A 241 4.22 -6.95 -19.61
C LEU A 241 3.56 -7.64 -18.39
N ILE A 242 4.10 -7.44 -17.18
CA ILE A 242 3.50 -8.00 -15.95
C ILE A 242 2.12 -7.40 -15.70
N TYR A 243 1.97 -6.07 -15.86
CA TYR A 243 0.67 -5.41 -15.68
C TYR A 243 -0.34 -5.85 -16.74
N THR A 244 0.06 -5.95 -18.01
CA THR A 244 -0.81 -6.42 -19.10
C THR A 244 -1.30 -7.83 -18.85
N GLN A 245 -0.40 -8.74 -18.45
CA GLN A 245 -0.76 -10.12 -18.14
C GLN A 245 -1.76 -10.22 -16.99
N ALA A 246 -1.61 -9.38 -15.96
CA ALA A 246 -2.52 -9.34 -14.82
C ALA A 246 -3.89 -8.74 -15.21
N SER A 247 -3.93 -7.69 -16.03
CA SER A 247 -5.19 -7.04 -16.44
C SER A 247 -6.03 -7.92 -17.37
N GLU A 248 -5.41 -8.55 -18.38
CA GLU A 248 -6.13 -9.42 -19.33
C GLU A 248 -6.88 -10.56 -18.63
N LYS A 249 -6.30 -11.11 -17.56
CA LYS A 249 -6.94 -12.19 -16.79
C LYS A 249 -8.09 -11.71 -15.91
N LEU A 250 -8.01 -10.49 -15.36
CA LEU A 250 -9.11 -9.88 -14.62
C LEU A 250 -10.31 -9.56 -15.54
N GLU A 251 -10.06 -9.14 -16.77
CA GLU A 251 -11.11 -8.89 -17.76
C GLU A 251 -11.83 -10.17 -18.20
N VAL A 252 -11.09 -11.27 -18.42
CA VAL A 252 -11.67 -12.57 -18.78
C VAL A 252 -12.55 -13.12 -17.65
N SER A 253 -12.13 -12.98 -16.39
CA SER A 253 -12.95 -13.40 -15.24
C SER A 253 -14.19 -12.52 -15.02
N GLY A 254 -14.14 -11.23 -15.40
CA GLY A 254 -15.29 -10.32 -15.35
C GLY A 254 -16.35 -10.61 -16.42
N SER A 255 -15.93 -10.95 -17.64
CA SER A 255 -16.84 -11.24 -18.75
C SER A 255 -17.59 -12.57 -18.57
N GLN A 256 -16.95 -13.58 -17.97
CA GLN A 256 -17.57 -14.88 -17.68
C GLN A 256 -18.68 -14.81 -16.61
N LYS A 257 -18.71 -13.75 -15.78
CA LYS A 257 -19.77 -13.52 -14.78
C LYS A 257 -21.05 -12.93 -15.38
N CYS A 258 -20.98 -12.32 -16.58
CA CYS A 258 -22.13 -11.73 -17.27
C CYS A 258 -22.87 -12.70 -18.22
N GLU A 259 -22.26 -13.81 -18.64
CA GLU A 259 -22.89 -14.76 -19.57
C GLU A 259 -23.72 -15.86 -18.87
N ASN A 260 -23.61 -16.01 -17.54
CA ASN A 260 -24.26 -17.09 -16.78
C ASN A 260 -25.58 -16.72 -16.09
N THR A 261 -26.17 -15.55 -16.38
CA THR A 261 -27.53 -15.18 -15.93
C THR A 261 -28.48 -15.05 -17.11
N GLY A 262 -28.45 -16.06 -17.99
CA GLY A 262 -29.34 -16.18 -19.15
C GLY A 262 -30.32 -17.32 -19.00
N GLU A 263 -31.04 -17.42 -17.88
CA GLU A 263 -32.22 -18.29 -17.77
C GLU A 263 -33.41 -17.50 -17.19
N ASP A 264 -34.27 -17.13 -18.13
CA ASP A 264 -35.72 -16.89 -18.06
C ASP A 264 -36.38 -16.87 -16.67
N PHE A 265 -36.73 -15.66 -16.21
CA PHE A 265 -37.89 -15.45 -15.35
C PHE A 265 -38.70 -14.27 -15.88
N GLY A 266 -39.68 -14.59 -16.73
CA GLY A 266 -41.08 -14.26 -16.46
C GLY A 266 -41.39 -12.79 -16.21
N ILE A 267 -41.87 -12.13 -17.26
CA ILE A 267 -42.64 -10.89 -17.24
C ILE A 267 -43.67 -10.92 -16.11
N LEU A 268 -43.51 -10.07 -15.09
CA LEU A 268 -44.59 -9.69 -14.18
C LEU A 268 -44.65 -8.17 -14.04
N ASN A 269 -45.72 -7.65 -14.64
CA ASN A 269 -46.26 -6.30 -14.63
C ASN A 269 -46.10 -5.56 -13.29
N PHE A 270 -45.62 -4.32 -13.36
CA PHE A 270 -45.79 -3.32 -12.31
C PHE A 270 -47.25 -2.87 -12.25
N PRO A 271 -47.89 -2.86 -11.07
CA PRO A 271 -49.06 -2.01 -10.85
C PRO A 271 -48.62 -0.60 -10.47
N THR A 272 -49.19 0.32 -11.23
CA THR A 272 -49.26 1.76 -11.04
C THR A 272 -49.68 2.18 -9.63
N ALA A 273 -49.18 3.36 -9.24
CA ALA A 273 -49.61 4.30 -8.20
C ALA A 273 -50.93 4.06 -7.45
N LEU A 274 -50.95 4.50 -6.19
CA LEU A 274 -51.99 5.33 -5.56
C LEU A 274 -51.45 5.81 -4.19
N GLU A 275 -51.39 7.14 -4.02
CA GLU A 275 -52.09 7.92 -2.97
C GLU A 275 -51.34 8.06 -1.64
#